data_AF-A0A497QE85-F1
#
_entry.id   AF-A0A497QE85-F1
#
_cell.length_a   1.000
_cell.length_b   1.000
_cell.length_c   1.000
_cell.angle_alpha   90.00
_cell.angle_beta   90.00
_cell.angle_gamma   90.00
#
_symmetry.space_group_name_H-M   'P 1'
#
loop_
_entity.id
_entity.type
_entity.pdbx_description
1 polymer ?
#
loop_
_entity_poly.entity_id
_entity_poly.type
_entity_poly.pdbx_seq_one_letter_code
_entity_poly.pdbx_strand_id
1 'polypeptide(L)'
;MSSSIFVWDIGIIEKFTKFTLILTTFQDVTIKKSDEKFEEEYNREVSKLRETITVDKLKDDMIIRAYRDFYWRYLNIDPTKIRPSGEALARRVLQGKDIPRINNLVDAYNLASMRTFIAFGAYDLDEIQLPLYFKIPNPGEEF
;
A
#
# COMPACT_ATOMS: atom_id res chain seq x y z
N MET A 1 -4.91 -10.28 30.31
CA MET A 1 -5.66 -9.32 29.46
C MET A 1 -4.80 -9.10 28.22
N SER A 2 -5.30 -9.40 27.03
CA SER A 2 -4.51 -9.20 25.80
C SER A 2 -4.29 -7.71 25.61
N SER A 3 -3.06 -7.24 25.83
CA SER A 3 -2.66 -5.88 25.47
C SER A 3 -2.95 -5.69 23.98
N SER A 4 -3.72 -4.67 23.61
CA SER A 4 -3.97 -4.36 22.19
C SER A 4 -2.63 -4.09 21.50
N ILE A 5 -2.37 -4.75 20.36
CA ILE A 5 -1.17 -4.52 19.51
C ILE A 5 -1.12 -3.06 19.06
N PHE A 6 -2.29 -2.42 18.93
CA PHE A 6 -2.42 -1.01 18.57
C PHE A 6 -2.89 -0.13 19.71
N VAL A 7 -2.31 1.06 19.77
CA VAL A 7 -2.84 2.22 20.47
C VAL A 7 -3.24 3.25 19.42
N TRP A 8 -4.53 3.53 19.35
CA TRP A 8 -5.09 4.52 18.42
C TRP A 8 -5.28 5.85 19.12
N ASP A 9 -4.83 6.92 18.48
CA ASP A 9 -5.18 8.27 18.91
C ASP A 9 -6.70 8.50 18.72
N ILE A 10 -7.34 9.08 19.73
CA ILE A 10 -8.78 9.36 19.70
C ILE A 10 -9.15 10.29 18.55
N GLY A 11 -8.30 11.26 18.23
CA GLY A 11 -8.50 12.18 17.10
C GLY A 11 -8.46 11.45 15.76
N ILE A 12 -7.76 10.30 15.68
CA ILE A 12 -7.82 9.43 14.50
C ILE A 12 -9.15 8.65 14.48
N ILE A 13 -9.54 8.01 15.58
CA ILE A 13 -10.78 7.22 15.64
C ILE A 13 -11.99 8.08 15.25
N GLU A 14 -12.09 9.28 15.82
CA GLU A 14 -13.20 10.21 15.55
C GLU A 14 -13.20 10.71 14.11
N LYS A 15 -12.03 11.02 13.55
CA LYS A 15 -11.89 11.55 12.20
C LYS A 15 -12.06 10.47 11.12
N PHE A 16 -11.71 9.22 11.42
CA PHE A 16 -11.57 8.15 10.44
C PHE A 16 -12.45 6.94 10.76
N THR A 17 -13.75 7.18 10.92
CA THR A 17 -14.75 6.17 11.36
C THR A 17 -14.92 4.95 10.46
N LYS A 18 -14.42 4.99 9.22
CA LYS A 18 -14.47 3.88 8.25
C LYS A 18 -13.09 3.37 7.84
N PHE A 19 -12.03 3.84 8.48
CA PHE A 19 -10.68 3.39 8.16
C PHE A 19 -10.45 1.99 8.71
N THR A 20 -9.95 1.10 7.86
CA THR A 20 -9.64 -0.28 8.22
C THR A 20 -8.17 -0.53 7.97
N LEU A 21 -7.49 -1.03 8.99
CA LEU A 21 -6.11 -1.52 8.90
C LEU A 21 -6.13 -3.03 9.11
N ILE A 22 -5.50 -3.76 8.20
CA ILE A 22 -5.32 -5.20 8.31
C ILE A 22 -3.84 -5.46 8.57
N LEU A 23 -3.56 -6.19 9.64
CA LEU A 23 -2.23 -6.72 9.91
C LEU A 23 -2.22 -8.23 9.72
N THR A 24 -1.13 -8.70 9.15
CA THR A 24 -0.76 -10.11 9.17
C THR A 24 0.73 -10.19 9.48
N THR A 25 1.15 -11.28 10.12
CA THR A 25 2.55 -11.57 10.37
C THR A 25 2.96 -12.79 9.57
N PHE A 26 4.20 -12.79 9.10
CA PHE A 26 4.82 -13.93 8.44
C PHE A 26 6.10 -14.24 9.22
N GLN A 27 6.26 -15.50 9.61
CA GLN A 27 7.48 -15.99 10.25
C GLN A 27 8.30 -16.78 9.24
N ASP A 28 9.59 -16.92 9.50
CA ASP A 28 10.53 -17.70 8.67
C ASP A 28 10.61 -17.24 7.20
N VAL A 29 10.42 -15.94 6.95
CA VAL A 29 10.52 -15.36 5.61
C VAL A 29 11.99 -15.21 5.22
N THR A 30 12.42 -15.96 4.21
CA THR A 30 13.74 -15.75 3.61
C THR A 30 13.68 -14.63 2.56
N ILE A 31 14.33 -13.50 2.86
CA ILE A 31 14.47 -12.38 1.92
C ILE A 31 15.55 -12.71 0.89
N LYS A 32 15.15 -12.70 -0.38
CA LYS A 32 16.03 -13.00 -1.52
C LYS A 32 15.55 -12.27 -2.78
N LYS A 33 16.30 -12.40 -3.87
CA LYS A 33 15.84 -11.93 -5.18
C LYS A 33 14.58 -12.72 -5.60
N SER A 34 13.64 -12.02 -6.21
CA SER A 34 12.46 -12.62 -6.84
C SER A 34 12.87 -13.66 -7.89
N ASP A 35 12.11 -14.75 -7.95
CA ASP A 35 12.40 -15.91 -8.80
C ASP A 35 11.50 -15.96 -10.05
N GLU A 36 11.68 -16.98 -10.90
CA GLU A 36 10.94 -17.15 -12.15
C GLU A 36 9.42 -17.22 -11.92
N LYS A 37 8.99 -17.85 -10.82
CA LYS A 37 7.59 -17.97 -10.47
C LYS A 37 6.95 -16.61 -10.19
N PHE A 38 7.71 -15.70 -9.55
CA PHE A 38 7.27 -14.33 -9.41
C PHE A 38 7.17 -13.60 -10.76
N GLU A 39 8.14 -13.80 -11.66
CA GLU A 39 8.11 -13.16 -12.99
C GLU A 39 6.93 -13.65 -13.85
N GLU A 40 6.58 -14.94 -13.78
CA GLU A 40 5.38 -15.50 -14.41
C GLU A 40 4.09 -14.83 -13.87
N GLU A 41 3.98 -14.73 -12.55
CA GLU A 41 2.86 -14.06 -11.89
C GLU A 41 2.77 -12.58 -12.28
N TYR A 42 3.91 -11.89 -12.24
CA TYR A 42 4.01 -10.48 -12.61
C TYR A 42 3.54 -10.23 -14.04
N ASN A 43 4.06 -10.98 -15.00
CA ASN A 43 3.70 -10.84 -16.42
C ASN A 43 2.21 -11.10 -16.66
N ARG A 44 1.64 -12.07 -15.93
CA ARG A 44 0.21 -12.37 -16.00
C ARG A 44 -0.63 -11.20 -15.47
N GLU A 45 -0.30 -10.66 -14.31
CA GLU A 45 -1.07 -9.56 -13.72
C GLU A 45 -0.88 -8.23 -14.47
N VAL A 46 0.31 -7.98 -15.05
CA VAL A 46 0.55 -6.85 -15.96
C VAL A 46 -0.33 -6.95 -17.21
N SER A 47 -0.40 -8.12 -17.83
CA SER A 47 -1.23 -8.36 -19.01
C SER A 47 -2.70 -8.12 -18.68
N LYS A 48 -3.21 -8.71 -17.59
CA LYS A 48 -4.58 -8.49 -17.11
C LYS A 48 -4.88 -7.03 -16.84
N LEU A 49 -3.98 -6.29 -16.18
CA LEU A 49 -4.18 -4.88 -15.89
C LEU A 49 -4.34 -4.07 -17.18
N ARG A 50 -3.49 -4.33 -18.19
CA ARG A 50 -3.53 -3.65 -19.50
C ARG A 50 -4.79 -3.98 -20.30
N GLU A 51 -5.34 -5.18 -20.16
CA GLU A 51 -6.61 -5.58 -20.78
C GLU A 51 -7.82 -4.97 -20.07
N THR A 52 -7.70 -4.69 -18.77
CA THR A 52 -8.84 -4.28 -17.93
C THR A 52 -9.06 -2.77 -17.91
N ILE A 53 -7.99 -1.97 -17.83
CA ILE A 53 -8.11 -0.53 -17.58
C ILE A 53 -7.01 0.27 -18.27
N THR A 54 -7.36 1.46 -18.76
CA THR A 54 -6.42 2.41 -19.34
C THR A 54 -5.96 3.44 -18.31
N VAL A 55 -4.84 4.12 -18.58
CA VAL A 55 -4.27 5.15 -17.69
C VAL A 55 -5.27 6.26 -17.34
N ASP A 56 -6.10 6.67 -18.31
CA ASP A 56 -7.10 7.72 -18.14
C ASP A 56 -8.32 7.26 -17.33
N LYS A 57 -8.60 5.95 -17.31
CA LYS A 57 -9.72 5.34 -16.58
C LYS A 57 -9.38 4.97 -15.13
N LEU A 58 -8.11 4.96 -14.73
CA LEU A 58 -7.71 4.73 -13.33
C LEU A 58 -8.43 5.68 -12.35
N LYS A 59 -8.66 6.94 -12.73
CA LYS A 59 -9.36 7.91 -11.88
C LYS A 59 -10.84 7.57 -11.64
N ASP A 60 -11.40 6.67 -12.45
CA ASP A 60 -12.79 6.25 -12.39
C ASP A 60 -12.99 4.98 -11.55
N ASP A 61 -11.92 4.26 -11.23
CA ASP A 61 -11.95 3.11 -10.34
C ASP A 61 -12.37 3.49 -8.91
N MET A 62 -13.24 2.68 -8.30
CA MET A 62 -13.83 2.96 -7.00
C MET A 62 -12.82 2.93 -5.85
N ILE A 63 -11.85 2.01 -5.89
CA ILE A 63 -10.81 1.87 -4.86
C ILE A 63 -9.84 3.04 -4.97
N ILE A 64 -9.41 3.38 -6.19
CA ILE A 64 -8.55 4.54 -6.43
C ILE A 64 -9.24 5.82 -5.96
N ARG A 65 -10.53 6.03 -6.29
CA ARG A 65 -11.30 7.18 -5.81
C ARG A 65 -11.35 7.24 -4.29
N ALA A 66 -11.60 6.11 -3.62
CA ALA A 66 -11.62 6.05 -2.16
C ALA A 66 -10.28 6.49 -1.54
N TYR A 67 -9.15 6.05 -2.07
CA TYR A 67 -7.84 6.50 -1.61
C TYR A 67 -7.56 7.97 -1.91
N ARG A 68 -7.95 8.46 -3.09
CA ARG A 68 -7.80 9.88 -3.45
C ARG A 68 -8.61 10.79 -2.53
N ASP A 69 -9.86 10.41 -2.25
CA ASP A 69 -10.72 11.11 -1.30
C ASP A 69 -10.11 11.08 0.12
N PHE A 70 -9.55 9.94 0.54
CA PHE A 70 -8.84 9.83 1.81
C PHE A 70 -7.66 10.80 1.90
N TYR A 71 -6.78 10.80 0.90
CA TYR A 71 -5.61 11.68 0.83
C TYR A 71 -6.02 13.16 0.84
N TRP A 72 -6.99 13.52 0.00
CA TRP A 72 -7.42 14.91 -0.15
C TRP A 72 -8.13 15.43 1.10
N ARG A 73 -9.20 14.75 1.52
CA ARG A 73 -10.13 15.28 2.52
C ARG A 73 -9.61 15.14 3.93
N TYR A 74 -8.78 14.13 4.20
CA TYR A 74 -8.38 13.81 5.56
C TYR A 74 -6.90 14.00 5.84
N LEU A 75 -6.04 13.73 4.86
CA LEU A 75 -4.58 13.95 5.00
C LEU A 75 -4.13 15.32 4.47
N ASN A 76 -4.99 16.05 3.76
CA ASN A 76 -4.63 17.30 3.07
C ASN A 76 -3.45 17.11 2.09
N ILE A 77 -3.40 15.94 1.45
CA ILE A 77 -2.40 15.57 0.44
C ILE A 77 -3.07 15.61 -0.93
N ASP A 78 -2.49 16.34 -1.88
CA ASP A 78 -2.93 16.32 -3.27
C ASP A 78 -2.60 14.97 -3.92
N PRO A 79 -3.59 14.10 -4.20
CA PRO A 79 -3.34 12.76 -4.68
C PRO A 79 -2.88 12.75 -6.15
N THR A 80 -2.93 13.88 -6.85
CA THR A 80 -2.38 14.02 -8.20
C THR A 80 -0.86 14.28 -8.18
N LYS A 81 -0.35 14.80 -7.07
CA LYS A 81 1.08 15.01 -6.80
C LYS A 81 1.71 13.82 -6.08
N ILE A 82 1.06 13.36 -5.00
CA ILE A 82 1.50 12.21 -4.20
C ILE A 82 0.43 11.12 -4.33
N ARG A 83 0.65 10.18 -5.25
CA ARG A 83 -0.31 9.11 -5.52
C ARG A 83 -0.19 7.99 -4.47
N PRO A 84 -1.32 7.41 -4.04
CA PRO A 84 -1.33 6.14 -3.33
C PRO A 84 -0.59 5.06 -4.13
N SER A 85 0.10 4.14 -3.44
CA SER A 85 0.99 3.15 -4.07
C SER A 85 0.29 2.29 -5.13
N GLY A 86 -0.93 1.80 -4.86
CA GLY A 86 -1.70 1.00 -5.81
C GLY A 86 -1.93 1.73 -7.15
N GLU A 87 -2.40 2.98 -7.10
CA GLU A 87 -2.56 3.81 -8.31
C GLU A 87 -1.20 4.09 -8.97
N ALA A 88 -0.17 4.45 -8.19
CA ALA A 88 1.14 4.81 -8.70
C ALA A 88 1.78 3.65 -9.48
N LEU A 89 1.71 2.43 -8.94
CA LEU A 89 2.24 1.21 -9.56
C LEU A 89 1.46 0.84 -10.82
N ALA A 90 0.13 0.84 -10.75
CA ALA A 90 -0.72 0.52 -11.90
C ALA A 90 -0.51 1.52 -13.05
N ARG A 91 -0.51 2.82 -12.74
CA ARG A 91 -0.22 3.88 -13.73
C ARG A 91 1.16 3.69 -14.37
N ARG A 92 2.17 3.33 -13.59
CA ARG A 92 3.54 3.09 -14.08
C ARG A 92 3.56 1.96 -15.13
N VAL A 93 2.92 0.84 -14.83
CA VAL A 93 2.81 -0.32 -15.74
C VAL A 93 2.03 -0.03 -17.01
N LEU A 94 0.92 0.70 -16.88
CA LEU A 94 0.12 1.13 -18.03
C LEU A 94 0.83 2.17 -18.90
N GLN A 95 1.82 2.89 -18.36
CA GLN A 95 2.72 3.77 -19.11
C GLN A 95 3.94 3.03 -19.71
N GLY A 96 3.94 1.69 -19.67
CA GLY A 96 5.01 0.88 -20.26
C GLY A 96 6.27 0.75 -19.42
N LYS A 97 6.22 1.09 -18.11
CA LYS A 97 7.35 0.95 -17.18
C LYS A 97 7.11 -0.19 -16.19
N ASP A 98 8.15 -0.88 -15.76
CA ASP A 98 8.01 -1.91 -14.72
C ASP A 98 7.86 -1.36 -13.31
N ILE A 99 7.27 -2.14 -12.40
CA ILE A 99 7.30 -1.84 -10.96
C ILE A 99 8.76 -1.93 -10.43
N PRO A 100 9.08 -1.24 -9.32
CA PRO A 100 10.38 -1.42 -8.67
C PRO A 100 10.66 -2.88 -8.33
N ARG A 101 11.90 -3.34 -8.54
CA ARG A 101 12.40 -4.67 -8.17
C ARG A 101 13.38 -4.51 -7.01
N ILE A 102 13.04 -5.04 -5.85
CA ILE A 102 13.76 -4.87 -4.59
C ILE A 102 14.14 -6.24 -4.03
N ASN A 103 13.15 -7.04 -3.63
CA ASN A 103 13.30 -8.41 -3.14
C ASN A 103 11.95 -9.12 -3.21
N ASN A 104 11.94 -10.44 -3.02
CA ASN A 104 10.76 -11.28 -3.12
C ASN A 104 9.57 -10.81 -2.26
N LEU A 105 9.79 -10.30 -1.06
CA LEU A 105 8.72 -9.80 -0.19
C LEU A 105 8.14 -8.48 -0.70
N VAL A 106 9.03 -7.52 -1.01
CA VAL A 106 8.65 -6.18 -1.47
C VAL A 106 7.96 -6.24 -2.82
N ASP A 107 8.49 -7.05 -3.71
CA ASP A 107 7.97 -7.22 -5.06
C ASP A 107 6.59 -7.89 -5.03
N ALA A 108 6.39 -8.87 -4.13
CA ALA A 108 5.10 -9.54 -3.96
C ALA A 108 4.00 -8.60 -3.46
N TYR A 109 4.25 -7.80 -2.42
CA TYR A 109 3.21 -6.88 -1.94
C TYR A 109 2.99 -5.71 -2.90
N ASN A 110 4.01 -5.26 -3.64
CA ASN A 110 3.84 -4.24 -4.68
C ASN A 110 2.99 -4.79 -5.83
N LEU A 111 3.19 -6.05 -6.22
CA LEU A 111 2.33 -6.71 -7.21
C LEU A 111 0.88 -6.82 -6.71
N ALA A 112 0.68 -7.22 -5.45
CA ALA A 112 -0.65 -7.26 -4.83
C ALA A 112 -1.30 -5.86 -4.77
N SER A 113 -0.51 -4.83 -4.44
CA SER A 113 -0.95 -3.44 -4.40
C SER A 113 -1.38 -2.93 -5.77
N MET A 114 -0.59 -3.20 -6.81
CA MET A 114 -0.93 -2.88 -8.20
C MET A 114 -2.22 -3.60 -8.64
N ARG A 115 -2.36 -4.88 -8.31
CA ARG A 115 -3.50 -5.72 -8.70
C ARG A 115 -4.82 -5.26 -8.06
N THR A 116 -4.78 -4.85 -6.80
CA THR A 116 -5.99 -4.56 -6.00
C THR A 116 -6.25 -3.06 -5.83
N PHE A 117 -5.29 -2.22 -6.19
CA PHE A 117 -5.23 -0.79 -5.88
C PHE A 117 -5.20 -0.45 -4.38
N ILE A 118 -5.06 -1.44 -3.51
CA ILE A 118 -4.94 -1.27 -2.05
C ILE A 118 -3.48 -1.00 -1.70
N ALA A 119 -3.25 -0.10 -0.74
CA ALA A 119 -1.91 0.19 -0.23
C ALA A 119 -1.44 -0.94 0.71
N PHE A 120 -0.27 -1.51 0.41
CA PHE A 120 0.42 -2.48 1.27
C PHE A 120 1.75 -1.92 1.73
N GLY A 121 2.18 -2.37 2.91
CA GLY A 121 3.51 -2.16 3.47
C GLY A 121 3.91 -3.36 4.30
N ALA A 122 5.21 -3.53 4.50
CA ALA A 122 5.79 -4.56 5.35
C ALA A 122 6.85 -3.93 6.25
N TYR A 123 6.98 -4.47 7.45
CA TYR A 123 7.93 -4.03 8.46
C TYR A 123 8.62 -5.27 9.04
N ASP A 124 9.89 -5.14 9.41
CA ASP A 124 10.62 -6.21 10.09
C ASP A 124 10.09 -6.36 11.52
N LEU A 125 9.57 -7.54 11.85
CA LEU A 125 8.95 -7.80 13.14
C LEU A 125 9.97 -7.75 14.28
N ASP A 126 11.24 -8.08 14.01
CA ASP A 126 12.31 -8.07 15.02
C ASP A 126 12.72 -6.64 15.40
N GLU A 127 12.40 -5.66 14.55
CA GLU A 127 12.67 -4.23 14.77
C GLU A 127 11.42 -3.47 15.29
N ILE A 128 10.28 -4.14 15.46
CA ILE A 128 9.05 -3.51 15.98
C ILE A 128 9.05 -3.46 17.50
N GLN A 129 8.85 -2.24 18.02
CA GLN A 129 8.56 -2.02 19.44
C GLN A 129 7.05 -1.86 19.65
N LEU A 130 6.50 -2.63 20.60
CA LEU A 130 5.08 -2.59 20.94
C LEU A 130 4.77 -1.67 22.13
N PRO A 131 3.58 -1.07 22.17
CA PRO A 131 2.51 -1.19 21.18
C PRO A 131 2.75 -0.31 19.93
N LEU A 132 2.10 -0.65 18.83
CA LEU A 132 2.09 0.18 17.63
C LEU A 132 1.16 1.37 17.82
N TYR A 133 1.67 2.58 17.62
CA TYR A 133 0.90 3.81 17.76
C TYR A 133 0.40 4.30 16.41
N PHE A 134 -0.91 4.43 16.28
CA PHE A 134 -1.54 5.08 15.13
C PHE A 134 -2.03 6.46 15.56
N LYS A 135 -1.16 7.46 15.36
CA LYS A 135 -1.31 8.82 15.88
C LYS A 135 -1.13 9.88 14.80
N ILE A 136 -1.60 11.09 15.07
CA ILE A 136 -1.24 12.27 14.28
C ILE A 136 0.22 12.64 14.62
N PRO A 137 1.07 12.92 13.62
CA PRO A 137 2.45 13.36 13.88
C PRO A 137 2.48 14.67 14.67
N ASN A 138 3.42 14.79 15.60
CA ASN A 138 3.66 16.06 16.29
C ASN A 138 4.29 17.09 15.33
N PRO A 139 4.05 18.39 15.53
CA PRO A 139 4.75 19.42 14.76
C PRO A 139 6.26 19.27 14.86
N GLY A 140 6.94 19.11 13.72
CA GLY A 140 8.40 18.95 13.65
C GLY A 140 8.91 17.53 13.96
N GLU A 141 8.03 16.53 14.07
CA GLU A 141 8.44 15.13 14.19
C GLU A 141 9.17 14.68 12.92
N GLU A 142 10.40 14.18 13.08
CA GLU A 142 11.21 13.59 12.02
C GLU A 142 10.94 12.07 11.94
N PHE A 143 10.96 11.52 10.72
CA PHE A 143 10.65 10.12 10.40
C PHE A 143 11.77 9.48 9.58
#